data_AF-A0A502DYV2-F1
#
_entry.id   AF-A0A502DYV2-F1
#
_cell.length_a   1.000
_cell.length_b   1.000
_cell.length_c   1.000
_cell.angle_alpha   90.00
_cell.angle_beta   90.00
_cell.angle_gamma   90.00
#
_symmetry.space_group_name_H-M   'P 1'
#
loop_
_entity.id
_entity.type
_entity.pdbx_description
1 polymer ?
#
loop_
_entity_poly.entity_id
_entity_poly.type
_entity_poly.pdbx_seq_one_letter_code
_entity_poly.pdbx_strand_id
1 'polypeptide(L)'
;MSKFKDYESTPDISNNNTKATGKYDPAFVTPARLYENFVGIFFDDRSIERGKIISKKIFDNSNNLLTEELFSYNDDVNRFNKYSVSIHGTGLLLQANKVYFYNDYLSQKVTKTYVNTSSLSTTENDVYNSVTNNLISKTLLNSTGETLETKYFYPTDSQMASEPNINIFANKNITGIPLKTQEFRGSEKMSEQKTQYGYDTSTSNLLARKYIYANKGVNGVALADKKITFDKYDDTGNVLQYTPEGGIPVSIIWGYNKMQPIAKIENMLYSSIPATTITNLQTLSNADNDNCLSSDCGEQQLREALKTFRNSLSVTAFLTTYTYNPLIGITSVTDAKGIATYYEYDTANRLKFVKDKDLNVLQKYCYNYKGQQVDCSNNTSTSIILYKSIARSGPFTRNNCGAGVPGSTVTYSQAAGAVTSVISQADADDNGFTKFNTDGLAYANTTGVCILPVVYTYDYTFSAASNSMTIRVYCSVANHPDATFNFIINYESKANKPLVLRKSIVLAAGQVSGFETFTLSATEGSESVDLSGPVQ
;
A
#
# COMPACT_ATOMS: atom_id res chain seq x y z
N MET A 1 -14.82 23.07 15.77
CA MET A 1 -14.02 23.24 17.01
C MET A 1 -14.50 22.24 18.06
N SER A 2 -13.63 21.38 18.58
CA SER A 2 -13.97 20.42 19.64
C SER A 2 -13.18 20.75 20.93
N LYS A 3 -13.78 20.52 22.09
CA LYS A 3 -13.15 20.61 23.40
C LYS A 3 -13.25 19.25 24.09
N PHE A 4 -12.20 18.84 24.78
CA PHE A 4 -12.11 17.54 25.45
C PHE A 4 -11.85 17.72 26.96
N LYS A 5 -12.18 16.72 27.77
CA LYS A 5 -11.70 16.59 29.15
C LYS A 5 -10.17 16.45 29.12
N ASP A 6 -9.48 17.30 29.85
CA ASP A 6 -8.03 17.30 30.04
C ASP A 6 -7.68 17.23 31.53
N TYR A 7 -6.40 17.35 31.87
CA TYR A 7 -5.96 17.33 33.27
C TYR A 7 -6.50 18.52 34.08
N GLU A 8 -6.68 19.70 33.48
CA GLU A 8 -7.21 20.87 34.19
C GLU A 8 -8.68 20.65 34.59
N SER A 9 -9.48 20.07 33.69
CA SER A 9 -10.89 19.74 33.96
C SER A 9 -11.07 18.47 34.81
N THR A 10 -10.12 17.54 34.74
CA THR A 10 -10.16 16.22 35.38
C THR A 10 -8.79 15.89 35.99
N PRO A 11 -8.39 16.61 37.07
CA PRO A 11 -7.14 16.32 37.75
C PRO A 11 -7.26 15.01 38.52
N ASP A 12 -6.10 14.39 38.74
CA ASP A 12 -5.97 13.22 39.62
C ASP A 12 -6.31 13.63 41.07
N ILE A 13 -6.79 12.68 41.86
CA ILE A 13 -7.26 12.98 43.23
C ILE A 13 -6.09 12.86 44.20
N SER A 14 -5.83 13.95 44.95
CA SER A 14 -4.88 13.93 46.06
C SER A 14 -5.45 13.14 47.22
N ASN A 15 -4.82 12.03 47.58
CA ASN A 15 -5.09 11.33 48.82
C ASN A 15 -3.81 11.26 49.68
N ASN A 16 -3.98 11.35 51.00
CA ASN A 16 -2.88 11.19 51.95
C ASN A 16 -2.73 9.71 52.30
N ASN A 17 -2.23 8.88 51.38
CA ASN A 17 -2.10 7.42 51.54
C ASN A 17 -0.66 6.94 51.84
N THR A 18 0.11 7.67 52.64
CA THR A 18 1.45 7.22 53.08
C THR A 18 1.35 6.40 54.36
N LYS A 19 1.78 5.13 54.36
CA LYS A 19 1.93 4.31 55.56
C LYS A 19 3.35 3.76 55.67
N ALA A 20 4.01 3.96 56.82
CA ALA A 20 5.23 3.23 57.16
C ALA A 20 4.84 1.81 57.64
N THR A 21 5.37 0.77 57.00
CA THR A 21 5.15 -0.62 57.45
C THR A 21 5.91 -0.89 58.74
N GLY A 22 5.31 -1.69 59.63
CA GLY A 22 5.79 -1.95 61.00
C GLY A 22 7.29 -2.23 61.12
N LYS A 23 7.88 -1.63 62.16
CA LYS A 23 9.31 -1.30 62.39
C LYS A 23 9.78 0.02 61.78
N TYR A 24 8.99 1.09 61.94
CA TYR A 24 9.52 2.45 61.87
C TYR A 24 10.40 2.68 63.10
N ASP A 25 11.71 2.48 62.95
CA ASP A 25 12.69 3.00 63.88
C ASP A 25 13.40 4.18 63.21
N PRO A 26 13.21 5.42 63.71
CA PRO A 26 13.84 6.64 63.20
C PRO A 26 15.35 6.55 63.03
N ALA A 27 16.01 5.62 63.75
CA ALA A 27 17.46 5.41 63.68
C ALA A 27 17.95 4.85 62.33
N PHE A 28 17.08 4.22 61.51
CA PHE A 28 17.48 3.58 60.25
C PHE A 28 17.16 4.39 58.98
N VAL A 29 16.57 5.60 59.10
CA VAL A 29 16.25 6.48 57.95
C VAL A 29 16.88 7.86 58.18
N THR A 30 17.91 8.19 57.40
CA THR A 30 18.58 9.50 57.44
C THR A 30 18.42 10.20 56.08
N PRO A 31 17.84 11.42 56.02
CA PRO A 31 17.41 12.23 57.15
C PRO A 31 16.12 11.72 57.81
N ALA A 32 16.02 11.93 59.13
CA ALA A 32 14.79 11.70 59.87
C ALA A 32 13.65 12.51 59.24
N ARG A 33 12.47 11.91 59.10
CA ARG A 33 11.27 12.52 58.46
C ARG A 33 11.30 12.63 56.93
N LEU A 34 12.21 11.91 56.23
CA LEU A 34 12.19 11.83 54.76
C LEU A 34 10.79 11.53 54.19
N TYR A 35 9.98 10.69 54.86
CA TYR A 35 8.62 10.34 54.44
C TYR A 35 7.64 11.53 54.34
N GLU A 36 7.87 12.64 55.04
CA GLU A 36 7.03 13.84 54.95
C GLU A 36 7.18 14.55 53.59
N ASN A 37 8.34 14.40 52.94
CA ASN A 37 8.58 14.91 51.59
C ASN A 37 7.93 14.05 50.49
N PHE A 38 7.31 12.93 50.86
CA PHE A 38 6.77 11.92 49.94
C PHE A 38 5.23 11.88 49.92
N VAL A 39 4.56 12.86 50.54
CA VAL A 39 3.09 12.99 50.49
C VAL A 39 2.66 13.46 49.09
N GLY A 40 1.80 12.70 48.43
CA GLY A 40 1.20 13.08 47.14
C GLY A 40 2.08 12.89 45.90
N ILE A 41 3.10 12.01 45.94
CA ILE A 41 3.88 11.68 44.74
C ILE A 41 3.04 10.89 43.71
N PHE A 42 2.14 10.03 44.19
CA PHE A 42 1.24 9.24 43.35
C PHE A 42 -0.21 9.56 43.71
N PHE A 43 -0.85 10.35 42.86
CA PHE A 43 -2.28 10.69 42.96
C PHE A 43 -3.15 9.50 42.52
N ASP A 44 -4.41 9.45 42.98
CA ASP A 44 -5.39 8.50 42.44
C ASP A 44 -5.68 8.88 40.98
N ASP A 45 -5.37 7.96 40.07
CA ASP A 45 -5.33 8.22 38.63
C ASP A 45 -6.73 8.31 38.02
N ARG A 46 -7.08 9.50 37.49
CA ARG A 46 -8.32 9.78 36.75
C ARG A 46 -8.12 9.86 35.24
N SER A 47 -7.04 9.30 34.72
CA SER A 47 -6.74 9.24 33.27
C SER A 47 -7.86 8.66 32.43
N ILE A 48 -8.60 7.70 32.97
CA ILE A 48 -9.74 7.06 32.30
C ILE A 48 -10.87 8.02 31.90
N GLU A 49 -10.99 9.15 32.60
CA GLU A 49 -11.97 10.19 32.32
C GLU A 49 -11.42 11.30 31.39
N ARG A 50 -10.14 11.27 31.00
CA ARG A 50 -9.55 12.27 30.11
C ARG A 50 -9.72 11.90 28.63
N GLY A 51 -9.57 12.87 27.74
CA GLY A 51 -9.67 12.69 26.28
C GLY A 51 -11.10 12.57 25.74
N LYS A 52 -12.13 12.66 26.59
CA LYS A 52 -13.54 12.60 26.20
C LYS A 52 -14.01 13.96 25.67
N ILE A 53 -14.76 13.99 24.57
CA ILE A 53 -15.27 15.25 24.01
C ILE A 53 -16.34 15.83 24.92
N ILE A 54 -16.27 17.12 25.27
CA ILE A 54 -17.28 17.80 26.11
C ILE A 54 -18.10 18.83 25.34
N SER A 55 -17.56 19.34 24.23
CA SER A 55 -18.32 20.17 23.31
C SER A 55 -17.78 20.10 21.89
N LYS A 56 -18.65 20.19 20.89
CA LYS A 56 -18.31 20.38 19.48
C LYS A 56 -19.11 21.54 18.91
N LYS A 57 -18.43 22.49 18.28
CA LYS A 57 -19.02 23.65 17.61
C LYS A 57 -18.70 23.61 16.12
N ILE A 58 -19.71 23.80 15.28
CA ILE A 58 -19.60 23.85 13.82
C ILE A 58 -20.00 25.26 13.38
N PHE A 59 -19.16 25.86 12.54
CA PHE A 59 -19.35 27.23 12.04
C PHE A 59 -19.44 27.22 10.51
N ASP A 60 -20.10 28.24 9.95
CA ASP A 60 -20.02 28.51 8.51
C ASP A 60 -18.73 29.26 8.15
N ASN A 61 -18.56 29.55 6.85
CA ASN A 61 -17.39 30.28 6.34
C ASN A 61 -17.33 31.75 6.82
N SER A 62 -18.44 32.30 7.33
CA SER A 62 -18.52 33.65 7.90
C SER A 62 -18.31 33.65 9.43
N ASN A 63 -17.90 32.52 10.01
CA ASN A 63 -17.75 32.28 11.45
C ASN A 63 -19.06 32.35 12.26
N ASN A 64 -20.23 32.23 11.62
CA ASN A 64 -21.48 32.08 12.36
C ASN A 64 -21.58 30.65 12.92
N LEU A 65 -22.02 30.52 14.17
CA LEU A 65 -22.24 29.23 14.80
C LEU A 65 -23.48 28.55 14.19
N LEU A 66 -23.30 27.41 13.53
CA LEU A 66 -24.37 26.61 12.93
C LEU A 66 -24.89 25.55 13.91
N THR A 67 -23.98 24.90 14.62
CA THR A 67 -24.33 23.78 15.52
C THR A 67 -23.42 23.77 16.74
N GLU A 68 -24.01 23.54 17.90
CA GLU A 68 -23.31 23.26 19.15
C GLU A 68 -23.80 21.93 19.73
N GLU A 69 -22.87 21.01 19.94
CA GLU A 69 -23.10 19.74 20.64
C GLU A 69 -22.39 19.80 21.99
N LEU A 70 -23.10 19.44 23.06
CA LEU A 70 -22.59 19.33 24.43
C LEU A 70 -22.70 17.89 24.89
N PHE A 71 -21.67 17.38 25.54
CA PHE A 71 -21.57 15.97 25.93
C PHE A 71 -21.33 15.85 27.42
N SER A 72 -22.16 15.06 28.09
CA SER A 72 -22.05 14.71 29.50
C SER A 72 -21.78 13.22 29.63
N TYR A 73 -21.01 12.84 30.65
CA TYR A 73 -20.62 11.47 30.92
C TYR A 73 -21.14 11.04 32.30
N ASN A 74 -21.08 9.76 32.62
CA ASN A 74 -21.51 9.28 33.92
C ASN A 74 -20.71 9.91 35.07
N ASP A 75 -21.44 10.32 36.09
CA ASP A 75 -20.93 10.99 37.28
C ASP A 75 -21.24 10.19 38.56
N ASP A 76 -21.68 8.93 38.44
CA ASP A 76 -21.98 8.04 39.56
C ASP A 76 -20.81 8.01 40.55
N VAL A 77 -21.07 8.42 41.79
CA VAL A 77 -20.08 8.47 42.87
C VAL A 77 -19.49 7.10 43.18
N ASN A 78 -20.25 6.02 42.92
CA ASN A 78 -19.80 4.65 43.17
C ASN A 78 -18.80 4.14 42.13
N ARG A 79 -18.57 4.87 41.02
CA ARG A 79 -17.59 4.48 40.01
C ARG A 79 -16.18 4.34 40.60
N PHE A 80 -15.86 5.15 41.61
CA PHE A 80 -14.59 5.09 42.34
C PHE A 80 -14.42 3.82 43.19
N ASN A 81 -15.42 2.94 43.27
CA ASN A 81 -15.28 1.61 43.89
C ASN A 81 -14.61 0.59 42.94
N LYS A 82 -14.47 0.90 41.65
CA LYS A 82 -13.79 0.05 40.67
C LYS A 82 -12.37 0.57 40.43
N TYR A 83 -11.43 0.08 41.23
CA TYR A 83 -10.02 0.45 41.13
C TYR A 83 -9.10 -0.74 41.40
N SER A 84 -7.92 -0.69 40.80
CA SER A 84 -6.77 -1.47 41.24
C SER A 84 -5.91 -0.59 42.12
N VAL A 85 -5.11 -1.22 42.98
CA VAL A 85 -4.13 -0.50 43.79
C VAL A 85 -2.78 -0.66 43.12
N SER A 86 -2.18 0.45 42.70
CA SER A 86 -0.76 0.49 42.34
C SER A 86 0.04 0.75 43.62
N ILE A 87 1.08 -0.05 43.85
CA ILE A 87 1.95 0.08 45.01
C ILE A 87 3.35 0.45 44.51
N HIS A 88 3.86 1.57 45.00
CA HIS A 88 5.20 2.05 44.70
C HIS A 88 6.09 1.90 45.92
N GLY A 89 7.16 1.12 45.78
CA GLY A 89 8.19 0.94 46.80
C GLY A 89 9.41 1.81 46.54
N THR A 90 9.94 2.46 47.57
CA THR A 90 11.23 3.15 47.52
C THR A 90 11.96 2.92 48.83
N GLY A 91 12.93 2.00 48.82
CA GLY A 91 13.61 1.55 50.03
C GLY A 91 12.65 0.87 51.02
N LEU A 92 12.59 1.38 52.26
CA LEU A 92 11.68 0.90 53.31
C LEU A 92 10.28 1.56 53.25
N LEU A 93 10.02 2.42 52.27
CA LEU A 93 8.78 3.17 52.15
C LEU A 93 7.87 2.53 51.10
N LEU A 94 6.58 2.45 51.42
CA LEU A 94 5.53 2.01 50.51
C LEU A 94 4.48 3.12 50.38
N GLN A 95 4.07 3.36 49.14
CA GLN A 95 2.95 4.22 48.79
C GLN A 95 1.97 3.44 47.92
N ALA A 96 0.70 3.82 48.00
CA ALA A 96 -0.34 3.19 47.23
C ALA A 96 -1.31 4.23 46.68
N ASN A 97 -1.60 4.15 45.39
CA ASN A 97 -2.62 4.96 44.73
C ASN A 97 -3.64 4.06 44.02
N LYS A 98 -4.86 4.55 43.90
CA LYS A 98 -5.93 3.90 43.14
C LYS A 98 -5.75 4.22 41.67
N VAL A 99 -5.82 3.19 40.84
CA VAL A 99 -5.95 3.32 39.39
C VAL A 99 -7.35 2.88 39.03
N TYR A 100 -8.18 3.82 38.59
CA TYR A 100 -9.58 3.54 38.32
C TYR A 100 -9.78 2.83 36.98
N PHE A 101 -10.67 1.84 36.94
CA PHE A 101 -10.98 1.07 35.73
C PHE A 101 -12.49 0.96 35.43
N TYR A 102 -13.30 1.90 35.91
CA TYR A 102 -14.71 1.99 35.54
C TYR A 102 -14.91 2.48 34.10
N ASN A 103 -16.11 2.26 33.56
CA ASN A 103 -16.45 2.77 32.23
C ASN A 103 -16.94 4.23 32.34
N ASP A 104 -16.19 5.19 31.76
CA ASP A 104 -16.60 6.61 31.60
C ASP A 104 -17.40 6.76 30.29
N TYR A 105 -18.68 6.37 30.34
CA TYR A 105 -19.59 6.31 29.19
C TYR A 105 -20.37 7.62 29.03
N LEU A 106 -20.75 7.93 27.78
CA LEU A 106 -21.58 9.09 27.46
C LEU A 106 -22.97 8.90 28.06
N SER A 107 -23.46 9.85 28.84
CA SER A 107 -24.79 9.79 29.48
C SER A 107 -25.80 10.69 28.78
N GLN A 108 -25.36 11.82 28.23
CA GLN A 108 -26.23 12.77 27.56
C GLN A 108 -25.50 13.53 26.45
N LYS A 109 -26.21 13.80 25.37
CA LYS A 109 -25.80 14.74 24.31
C LYS A 109 -26.90 15.76 24.07
N VAL A 110 -26.58 17.04 24.19
CA VAL A 110 -27.47 18.14 23.79
C VAL A 110 -26.98 18.70 22.46
N THR A 111 -27.85 18.78 21.45
CA THR A 111 -27.53 19.38 20.15
C THR A 111 -28.39 20.62 19.92
N LYS A 112 -27.74 21.76 19.70
CA LYS A 112 -28.39 23.02 19.33
C LYS A 112 -28.05 23.35 17.88
N THR A 113 -29.06 23.51 17.05
CA THR A 113 -28.92 23.98 15.67
C THR A 113 -29.46 25.40 15.58
N TYR A 114 -28.63 26.32 15.09
CA TYR A 114 -28.98 27.73 14.99
C TYR A 114 -29.48 28.04 13.58
N VAL A 115 -30.67 28.63 13.49
CA VAL A 115 -31.31 29.06 12.25
C VAL A 115 -31.69 30.53 12.44
N ASN A 116 -30.95 31.42 11.80
CA ASN A 116 -31.06 32.88 12.01
C ASN A 116 -30.84 33.24 13.50
N THR A 117 -31.78 33.95 14.12
CA THR A 117 -31.75 34.36 15.53
C THR A 117 -32.31 33.34 16.51
N SER A 118 -32.82 32.20 16.01
CA SER A 118 -33.47 31.16 16.82
C SER A 118 -32.61 29.89 16.85
N SER A 119 -32.83 29.04 17.86
CA SER A 119 -32.18 27.73 17.95
C SER A 119 -33.19 26.62 18.17
N LEU A 120 -33.00 25.50 17.48
CA LEU A 120 -33.66 24.24 17.76
C LEU A 120 -32.75 23.40 18.64
N SER A 121 -33.28 22.82 19.70
CA SER A 121 -32.52 21.96 20.62
C SER A 121 -33.08 20.55 20.63
N THR A 122 -32.20 19.56 20.62
CA THR A 122 -32.53 18.17 20.90
C THR A 122 -31.67 17.66 22.06
N THR A 123 -32.22 16.76 22.87
CA THR A 123 -31.50 16.13 23.99
C THR A 123 -31.58 14.62 23.84
N GLU A 124 -30.43 13.99 23.72
CA GLU A 124 -30.26 12.53 23.71
C GLU A 124 -29.74 12.08 25.07
N ASN A 125 -30.36 11.07 25.68
CA ASN A 125 -29.94 10.45 26.94
C ASN A 125 -29.68 8.96 26.73
N ASP A 126 -28.55 8.49 27.22
CA ASP A 126 -28.12 7.10 27.13
C ASP A 126 -28.15 6.45 28.52
N VAL A 127 -28.86 5.33 28.63
CA VAL A 127 -29.03 4.57 29.87
C VAL A 127 -28.35 3.22 29.74
N TYR A 128 -27.50 2.90 30.71
CA TYR A 128 -26.71 1.68 30.72
C TYR A 128 -27.13 0.76 31.86
N ASN A 129 -27.00 -0.55 31.65
CA ASN A 129 -27.16 -1.54 32.70
C ASN A 129 -26.02 -1.42 33.72
N SER A 130 -26.35 -1.32 35.01
CA SER A 130 -25.37 -1.09 36.09
C SER A 130 -24.39 -2.24 36.32
N VAL A 131 -24.74 -3.44 35.87
CA VAL A 131 -23.92 -4.66 36.02
C VAL A 131 -23.10 -4.91 34.76
N THR A 132 -23.75 -4.95 33.59
CA THR A 132 -23.08 -5.31 32.32
C THR A 132 -22.44 -4.13 31.61
N ASN A 133 -22.78 -2.88 31.97
CA ASN A 133 -22.43 -1.65 31.26
C ASN A 133 -22.89 -1.62 29.78
N ASN A 134 -23.85 -2.45 29.41
CA ASN A 134 -24.48 -2.43 28.10
C ASN A 134 -25.46 -1.24 28.00
N LEU A 135 -25.52 -0.56 26.85
CA LEU A 135 -26.51 0.49 26.57
C LEU A 135 -27.90 -0.13 26.43
N ILE A 136 -28.82 0.09 27.36
CA ILE A 136 -30.15 -0.54 27.35
C ILE A 136 -31.25 0.37 26.79
N SER A 137 -31.06 1.69 26.84
CA SER A 137 -31.99 2.65 26.24
C SER A 137 -31.27 3.90 25.77
N LYS A 138 -31.70 4.43 24.62
CA LYS A 138 -31.35 5.75 24.11
C LYS A 138 -32.63 6.53 23.88
N THR A 139 -32.78 7.69 24.52
CA THR A 139 -33.97 8.54 24.42
C THR A 139 -33.62 9.88 23.79
N LEU A 140 -34.33 10.27 22.72
CA LEU A 140 -34.20 11.56 22.05
C LEU A 140 -35.46 12.40 22.30
N LEU A 141 -35.31 13.55 22.95
CA LEU A 141 -36.31 14.61 23.01
C LEU A 141 -36.01 15.63 21.91
N ASN A 142 -36.93 15.79 20.96
CA ASN A 142 -36.78 16.74 19.87
C ASN A 142 -37.29 18.16 20.24
N SER A 143 -37.14 19.12 19.33
CA SER A 143 -37.52 20.51 19.56
C SER A 143 -39.04 20.77 19.61
N THR A 144 -39.87 19.80 19.21
CA THR A 144 -41.35 19.88 19.31
C THR A 144 -41.87 19.25 20.60
N GLY A 145 -41.00 18.71 21.46
CA GLY A 145 -41.37 18.04 22.70
C GLY A 145 -41.74 16.56 22.52
N GLU A 146 -41.54 15.99 21.34
CA GLU A 146 -41.74 14.57 21.10
C GLU A 146 -40.52 13.76 21.58
N THR A 147 -40.81 12.64 22.22
CA THR A 147 -39.81 11.70 22.71
C THR A 147 -39.75 10.47 21.81
N LEU A 148 -38.57 10.15 21.29
CA LEU A 148 -38.27 8.89 20.62
C LEU A 148 -37.34 8.06 21.52
N GLU A 149 -37.61 6.77 21.68
CA GLU A 149 -36.78 5.88 22.50
C GLU A 149 -36.38 4.64 21.72
N THR A 150 -35.11 4.28 21.75
CA THR A 150 -34.60 2.99 21.27
C THR A 150 -34.20 2.14 22.46
N LYS A 151 -34.80 0.96 22.60
CA LYS A 151 -34.44 -0.04 23.63
C LYS A 151 -33.61 -1.15 23.02
N TYR A 152 -32.59 -1.59 23.76
CA TYR A 152 -31.68 -2.67 23.36
C TYR A 152 -31.84 -3.84 24.32
N PHE A 153 -31.92 -5.05 23.76
CA PHE A 153 -32.06 -6.27 24.53
C PHE A 153 -30.92 -7.23 24.21
N TYR A 154 -30.24 -7.67 25.26
CA TYR A 154 -29.01 -8.44 25.23
C TYR A 154 -29.25 -9.91 25.59
N PRO A 155 -28.30 -10.81 25.30
CA PRO A 155 -28.47 -12.23 25.53
C PRO A 155 -28.77 -12.62 26.99
N THR A 156 -28.30 -11.82 27.94
CA THR A 156 -28.49 -12.04 29.38
C THR A 156 -29.80 -11.49 29.92
N ASP A 157 -30.56 -10.76 29.11
CA ASP A 157 -31.81 -10.15 29.53
C ASP A 157 -32.93 -11.19 29.58
N SER A 158 -33.79 -11.11 30.58
CA SER A 158 -34.89 -12.07 30.77
C SER A 158 -35.85 -12.12 29.57
N GLN A 159 -36.01 -10.99 28.86
CA GLN A 159 -36.81 -10.87 27.65
C GLN A 159 -36.25 -11.64 26.45
N MET A 160 -35.00 -12.11 26.50
CA MET A 160 -34.35 -12.89 25.45
C MET A 160 -34.24 -14.37 25.80
N ALA A 161 -34.72 -14.81 26.97
CA ALA A 161 -34.57 -16.20 27.43
C ALA A 161 -35.23 -17.24 26.51
N SER A 162 -36.27 -16.87 25.75
CA SER A 162 -36.95 -17.74 24.79
C SER A 162 -36.30 -17.77 23.41
N GLU A 163 -35.22 -17.01 23.21
CA GLU A 163 -34.58 -16.90 21.91
C GLU A 163 -33.79 -18.15 21.55
N PRO A 164 -33.80 -18.57 20.26
CA PRO A 164 -32.97 -19.67 19.81
C PRO A 164 -31.50 -19.40 20.13
N ASN A 165 -30.80 -20.44 20.60
CA ASN A 165 -29.35 -20.40 20.83
C ASN A 165 -28.87 -19.42 21.93
N ILE A 166 -29.77 -18.91 22.79
CA ILE A 166 -29.42 -17.91 23.81
C ILE A 166 -28.35 -18.39 24.80
N ASN A 167 -28.41 -19.65 25.22
CA ASN A 167 -27.45 -20.25 26.16
C ASN A 167 -26.01 -20.21 25.63
N ILE A 168 -25.82 -20.21 24.30
CA ILE A 168 -24.50 -20.18 23.68
C ILE A 168 -23.82 -18.83 23.91
N PHE A 169 -24.58 -17.74 23.84
CA PHE A 169 -24.05 -16.40 24.13
C PHE A 169 -23.53 -16.31 25.56
N ALA A 170 -24.30 -16.81 26.53
CA ALA A 170 -23.87 -16.86 27.93
C ALA A 170 -22.60 -17.72 28.11
N ASN A 171 -22.59 -18.93 27.54
CA ASN A 171 -21.45 -19.85 27.67
C ASN A 171 -20.16 -19.31 27.02
N LYS A 172 -20.28 -18.53 25.94
CA LYS A 172 -19.14 -17.88 25.27
C LYS A 172 -18.85 -16.48 25.80
N ASN A 173 -19.54 -16.03 26.86
CA ASN A 173 -19.45 -14.70 27.42
C ASN A 173 -19.68 -13.56 26.39
N ILE A 174 -20.50 -13.84 25.38
CA ILE A 174 -20.91 -12.87 24.34
C ILE A 174 -22.11 -12.09 24.88
N THR A 175 -21.87 -11.12 25.76
CA THR A 175 -22.93 -10.39 26.45
C THR A 175 -23.18 -8.98 25.89
N GLY A 176 -22.26 -8.44 25.10
CA GLY A 176 -22.30 -7.05 24.60
C GLY A 176 -23.00 -6.84 23.25
N ILE A 177 -23.59 -7.87 22.64
CA ILE A 177 -24.24 -7.78 21.32
C ILE A 177 -25.75 -7.76 21.51
N PRO A 178 -26.47 -6.67 21.14
CA PRO A 178 -27.93 -6.65 21.24
C PRO A 178 -28.54 -7.60 20.22
N LEU A 179 -29.46 -8.45 20.67
CA LEU A 179 -30.19 -9.41 19.84
C LEU A 179 -31.52 -8.86 19.34
N LYS A 180 -32.11 -7.89 20.05
CA LYS A 180 -33.35 -7.22 19.68
C LYS A 180 -33.25 -5.74 19.98
N THR A 181 -33.86 -4.94 19.12
CA THR A 181 -34.03 -3.49 19.28
C THR A 181 -35.48 -3.11 19.05
N GLN A 182 -36.00 -2.19 19.85
CA GLN A 182 -37.35 -1.65 19.69
C GLN A 182 -37.27 -0.13 19.64
N GLU A 183 -38.04 0.49 18.75
CA GLU A 183 -38.19 1.94 18.70
C GLU A 183 -39.59 2.34 19.15
N PHE A 184 -39.67 3.41 19.93
CA PHE A 184 -40.91 3.96 20.49
C PHE A 184 -41.03 5.44 20.17
N ARG A 185 -42.28 5.90 20.02
CA ARG A 185 -42.66 7.31 20.05
C ARG A 185 -43.55 7.51 21.29
N GLY A 186 -43.05 8.24 22.28
CA GLY A 186 -43.66 8.23 23.61
C GLY A 186 -43.75 6.79 24.14
N SER A 187 -44.95 6.33 24.47
CA SER A 187 -45.21 4.96 24.93
C SER A 187 -45.55 3.97 23.81
N GLU A 188 -45.76 4.42 22.58
CA GLU A 188 -46.18 3.58 21.46
C GLU A 188 -44.97 2.98 20.75
N LYS A 189 -44.96 1.64 20.56
CA LYS A 189 -43.91 0.97 19.79
C LYS A 189 -44.11 1.22 18.30
N MET A 190 -43.08 1.74 17.64
CA MET A 190 -43.07 2.10 16.22
C MET A 190 -42.43 1.02 15.34
N SER A 191 -41.49 0.26 15.88
CA SER A 191 -40.83 -0.84 15.16
C SER A 191 -40.08 -1.75 16.10
N GLU A 192 -39.77 -2.94 15.59
CA GLU A 192 -38.92 -3.92 16.24
C GLU A 192 -38.01 -4.58 15.20
N GLN A 193 -36.76 -4.82 15.59
CA GLN A 193 -35.80 -5.60 14.82
C GLN A 193 -35.17 -6.64 15.72
N LYS A 194 -34.92 -7.82 15.17
CA LYS A 194 -34.30 -8.95 15.84
C LYS A 194 -33.26 -9.61 14.95
N THR A 195 -32.09 -9.89 15.53
CA THR A 195 -31.03 -10.64 14.87
C THR A 195 -30.97 -12.05 15.45
N GLN A 196 -31.21 -13.05 14.62
CA GLN A 196 -31.10 -14.45 15.02
C GLN A 196 -29.74 -15.00 14.62
N TYR A 197 -29.11 -15.71 15.55
CA TYR A 197 -27.83 -16.38 15.35
C TYR A 197 -27.99 -17.90 15.37
N GLY A 198 -27.07 -18.60 14.70
CA GLY A 198 -26.99 -20.05 14.71
C GLY A 198 -25.62 -20.54 14.31
N TYR A 199 -25.34 -21.81 14.59
CA TYR A 199 -24.12 -22.43 14.10
C TYR A 199 -24.15 -22.56 12.59
N ASP A 200 -23.02 -22.25 11.98
CA ASP A 200 -22.81 -22.49 10.56
C ASP A 200 -21.79 -23.62 10.37
N THR A 201 -22.26 -24.76 9.85
CA THR A 201 -21.42 -25.95 9.65
C THR A 201 -20.33 -25.72 8.62
N SER A 202 -20.48 -24.75 7.71
CA SER A 202 -19.43 -24.38 6.75
C SER A 202 -18.28 -23.58 7.36
N THR A 203 -18.45 -23.13 8.60
CA THR A 203 -17.48 -22.28 9.33
C THR A 203 -16.83 -22.99 10.51
N SER A 204 -16.75 -24.33 10.51
CA SER A 204 -16.34 -25.09 11.70
C SER A 204 -17.21 -24.80 12.94
N ASN A 205 -18.51 -24.54 12.72
CA ASN A 205 -19.51 -24.18 13.74
C ASN A 205 -19.20 -22.86 14.48
N LEU A 206 -18.80 -21.81 13.77
CA LEU A 206 -18.89 -20.45 14.32
C LEU A 206 -20.35 -20.07 14.55
N LEU A 207 -20.58 -19.30 15.63
CA LEU A 207 -21.88 -18.69 15.90
C LEU A 207 -22.00 -17.44 15.01
N ALA A 208 -22.80 -17.53 13.97
CA ALA A 208 -22.93 -16.48 12.96
C ALA A 208 -24.38 -15.97 12.88
N ARG A 209 -24.56 -14.77 12.32
CA ARG A 209 -25.89 -14.25 12.02
C ARG A 209 -26.56 -15.16 11.00
N LYS A 210 -27.85 -15.45 11.16
CA LYS A 210 -28.60 -16.26 10.18
C LYS A 210 -29.73 -15.45 9.57
N TYR A 211 -30.44 -14.69 10.39
CA TYR A 211 -31.57 -13.91 9.93
C TYR A 211 -31.64 -12.55 10.63
N ILE A 212 -32.13 -11.54 9.93
CA ILE A 212 -32.67 -10.33 10.53
C ILE A 212 -34.17 -10.32 10.26
N TYR A 213 -34.96 -10.17 11.31
CA TYR A 213 -36.41 -9.94 11.23
C TYR A 213 -36.68 -8.50 11.64
N ALA A 214 -37.56 -7.81 10.95
CA ALA A 214 -37.98 -6.47 11.35
C ALA A 214 -39.38 -6.14 10.86
N ASN A 215 -40.16 -5.45 11.67
CA ASN A 215 -41.46 -4.93 11.28
C ASN A 215 -41.70 -3.52 11.83
N LYS A 216 -42.74 -2.87 11.31
CA LYS A 216 -43.24 -1.59 11.81
C LYS A 216 -44.54 -1.81 12.59
N GLY A 217 -44.77 -0.95 13.58
CA GLY A 217 -45.94 -0.95 14.44
C GLY A 217 -45.72 -1.65 15.78
N VAL A 218 -46.85 -1.93 16.44
CA VAL A 218 -46.88 -2.37 17.84
C VAL A 218 -46.63 -3.88 18.04
N ASN A 219 -46.80 -4.68 16.98
CA ASN A 219 -46.66 -6.13 17.05
C ASN A 219 -45.20 -6.56 17.16
N GLY A 220 -44.92 -7.68 17.84
CA GLY A 220 -43.59 -8.29 17.84
C GLY A 220 -43.22 -8.85 16.47
N VAL A 221 -41.93 -9.09 16.21
CA VAL A 221 -41.50 -9.69 14.93
C VAL A 221 -41.83 -11.18 14.85
N ALA A 222 -42.34 -11.60 13.70
CA ALA A 222 -42.66 -12.99 13.37
C ALA A 222 -41.74 -13.54 12.28
N LEU A 223 -41.84 -14.85 11.99
CA LEU A 223 -41.05 -15.47 10.92
C LEU A 223 -41.30 -14.88 9.53
N ALA A 224 -42.50 -14.35 9.30
CA ALA A 224 -42.87 -13.66 8.06
C ALA A 224 -42.18 -12.30 7.89
N ASP A 225 -41.69 -11.69 8.97
CA ASP A 225 -41.03 -10.37 8.96
C ASP A 225 -39.53 -10.46 8.59
N LYS A 226 -39.11 -11.54 7.91
CA LYS A 226 -37.71 -11.79 7.59
C LYS A 226 -37.20 -10.79 6.55
N LYS A 227 -36.22 -9.97 6.93
CA LYS A 227 -35.62 -8.93 6.10
C LYS A 227 -34.32 -9.33 5.42
N ILE A 228 -33.50 -10.15 6.08
CA ILE A 228 -32.23 -10.61 5.54
C ILE A 228 -32.02 -12.07 5.94
N THR A 229 -31.56 -12.88 4.99
CA THR A 229 -30.95 -14.20 5.22
C THR A 229 -29.46 -14.10 4.95
N PHE A 230 -28.62 -14.55 5.88
CA PHE A 230 -27.18 -14.67 5.66
C PHE A 230 -26.89 -16.10 5.18
N ASP A 231 -26.64 -16.22 3.88
CA ASP A 231 -26.67 -17.51 3.18
C ASP A 231 -25.35 -18.27 3.29
N LYS A 232 -24.22 -17.55 3.22
CA LYS A 232 -22.88 -18.16 3.14
C LYS A 232 -21.85 -17.33 3.88
N TYR A 233 -20.88 -18.06 4.44
CA TYR A 233 -19.75 -17.52 5.18
C TYR A 233 -18.44 -18.12 4.68
N ASP A 234 -17.34 -17.42 4.90
CA ASP A 234 -16.01 -18.03 4.80
C ASP A 234 -15.61 -18.75 6.10
N ASP A 235 -14.48 -19.44 6.06
CA ASP A 235 -13.84 -20.14 7.17
C ASP A 235 -13.50 -19.24 8.37
N THR A 236 -13.42 -17.93 8.18
CA THR A 236 -13.18 -16.94 9.25
C THR A 236 -14.47 -16.30 9.80
N GLY A 237 -15.63 -16.66 9.24
CA GLY A 237 -16.94 -16.15 9.66
C GLY A 237 -17.34 -14.83 8.99
N ASN A 238 -16.67 -14.42 7.91
CA ASN A 238 -17.10 -13.29 7.10
C ASN A 238 -18.27 -13.69 6.20
N VAL A 239 -19.24 -12.78 6.01
CA VAL A 239 -20.38 -13.01 5.10
C VAL A 239 -19.88 -12.99 3.67
N LEU A 240 -20.06 -14.10 2.94
CA LEU A 240 -19.81 -14.20 1.50
C LEU A 240 -21.07 -13.92 0.68
N GLN A 241 -22.25 -14.23 1.23
CA GLN A 241 -23.52 -14.00 0.58
C GLN A 241 -24.64 -13.72 1.59
N TYR A 242 -25.50 -12.78 1.28
CA TYR A 242 -26.77 -12.57 1.96
C TYR A 242 -27.88 -12.23 0.97
N THR A 243 -29.12 -12.58 1.32
CA THR A 243 -30.32 -12.34 0.52
C THR A 243 -31.31 -11.49 1.31
N PRO A 244 -31.52 -10.22 0.92
CA PRO A 244 -32.61 -9.38 1.44
C PRO A 244 -34.00 -9.95 1.10
N GLU A 245 -35.04 -9.43 1.76
CA GLU A 245 -36.46 -9.80 1.57
C GLU A 245 -36.91 -9.83 0.10
N GLY A 246 -36.35 -8.95 -0.74
CA GLY A 246 -36.64 -8.92 -2.18
C GLY A 246 -36.11 -10.11 -2.98
N GLY A 247 -35.40 -11.06 -2.35
CA GLY A 247 -34.92 -12.30 -2.96
C GLY A 247 -33.69 -12.13 -3.87
N ILE A 248 -33.22 -10.90 -4.08
CA ILE A 248 -32.05 -10.61 -4.92
C ILE A 248 -30.78 -10.79 -4.08
N PRO A 249 -29.92 -11.78 -4.36
CA PRO A 249 -28.74 -12.05 -3.55
C PRO A 249 -27.68 -10.95 -3.70
N VAL A 250 -26.93 -10.73 -2.63
CA VAL A 250 -25.73 -9.88 -2.60
C VAL A 250 -24.54 -10.74 -2.18
N SER A 251 -23.49 -10.71 -2.99
CA SER A 251 -22.24 -11.44 -2.76
C SER A 251 -21.11 -10.47 -2.39
N ILE A 252 -20.18 -10.93 -1.55
CA ILE A 252 -19.02 -10.15 -1.09
C ILE A 252 -17.75 -10.96 -1.29
N ILE A 253 -16.75 -10.38 -1.95
CA ILE A 253 -15.39 -10.92 -1.99
C ILE A 253 -14.56 -10.16 -0.96
N TRP A 254 -13.93 -10.90 -0.05
CA TRP A 254 -13.01 -10.37 0.95
C TRP A 254 -11.57 -10.53 0.48
N GLY A 255 -10.79 -9.46 0.60
CA GLY A 255 -9.36 -9.38 0.30
C GLY A 255 -8.55 -8.94 1.52
N TYR A 256 -7.29 -8.54 1.31
CA TYR A 256 -6.38 -8.12 2.37
C TYR A 256 -6.34 -9.13 3.53
N ASN A 257 -6.07 -10.39 3.21
CA ASN A 257 -6.09 -11.54 4.12
C ASN A 257 -7.46 -11.77 4.80
N LYS A 258 -8.54 -11.59 4.02
CA LYS A 258 -9.94 -11.71 4.48
C LYS A 258 -10.34 -10.69 5.56
N MET A 259 -9.64 -9.55 5.62
CA MET A 259 -9.92 -8.51 6.62
C MET A 259 -10.80 -7.38 6.08
N GLN A 260 -10.87 -7.19 4.76
CA GLN A 260 -11.61 -6.09 4.14
C GLN A 260 -12.42 -6.55 2.91
N PRO A 261 -13.64 -6.04 2.69
CA PRO A 261 -14.40 -6.33 1.48
C PRO A 261 -13.81 -5.56 0.29
N ILE A 262 -13.46 -6.26 -0.79
CA ILE A 262 -12.89 -5.65 -2.02
C ILE A 262 -13.90 -5.57 -3.16
N ALA A 263 -14.97 -6.38 -3.10
CA ALA A 263 -16.07 -6.36 -4.07
C ALA A 263 -17.40 -6.66 -3.37
N LYS A 264 -18.43 -5.85 -3.66
CA LYS A 264 -19.84 -6.10 -3.35
C LYS A 264 -20.58 -6.24 -4.67
N ILE A 265 -21.23 -7.39 -4.89
CA ILE A 265 -21.94 -7.73 -6.11
C ILE A 265 -23.41 -7.93 -5.79
N GLU A 266 -24.27 -7.02 -6.25
CA GLU A 266 -25.72 -7.15 -6.12
C GLU A 266 -26.28 -7.88 -7.34
N ASN A 267 -27.30 -8.71 -7.12
CA ASN A 267 -27.94 -9.54 -8.14
C ASN A 267 -27.04 -10.63 -8.74
N MET A 268 -26.21 -11.26 -7.89
CA MET A 268 -25.38 -12.40 -8.28
C MET A 268 -25.14 -13.32 -7.08
N LEU A 269 -25.31 -14.63 -7.28
CA LEU A 269 -24.95 -15.64 -6.27
C LEU A 269 -23.44 -15.80 -6.18
N TYR A 270 -22.92 -16.05 -4.99
CA TYR A 270 -21.47 -16.17 -4.77
C TYR A 270 -20.88 -17.35 -5.53
N SER A 271 -21.64 -18.44 -5.65
CA SER A 271 -21.26 -19.64 -6.42
C SER A 271 -21.21 -19.41 -7.93
N SER A 272 -21.76 -18.31 -8.44
CA SER A 272 -21.68 -17.95 -9.86
C SER A 272 -20.40 -17.19 -10.20
N ILE A 273 -19.63 -16.76 -9.19
CA ILE A 273 -18.35 -16.07 -9.41
C ILE A 273 -17.28 -17.14 -9.62
N PRO A 274 -16.52 -17.10 -10.74
CA PRO A 274 -15.46 -18.08 -10.97
C PRO A 274 -14.42 -18.08 -9.84
N ALA A 275 -14.10 -19.26 -9.31
CA ALA A 275 -13.12 -19.40 -8.22
C ALA A 275 -11.76 -18.79 -8.58
N THR A 276 -11.33 -18.91 -9.84
CA THR A 276 -10.10 -18.29 -10.36
C THR A 276 -10.13 -16.76 -10.26
N THR A 277 -11.28 -16.14 -10.47
CA THR A 277 -11.45 -14.69 -10.31
C THR A 277 -11.33 -14.30 -8.84
N ILE A 278 -11.99 -15.03 -7.94
CA ILE A 278 -11.89 -14.79 -6.49
C ILE A 278 -10.43 -14.90 -6.03
N THR A 279 -9.75 -16.00 -6.37
CA THR A 279 -8.35 -16.21 -5.98
C THR A 279 -7.42 -15.14 -6.54
N ASN A 280 -7.59 -14.75 -7.81
CA ASN A 280 -6.77 -13.69 -8.40
C ASN A 280 -6.94 -12.35 -7.67
N LEU A 281 -8.19 -11.93 -7.43
CA LEU A 281 -8.47 -10.67 -6.72
C LEU A 281 -7.93 -10.70 -5.28
N GLN A 282 -8.05 -11.84 -4.59
CA GLN A 282 -7.48 -12.02 -3.25
C GLN A 282 -5.97 -11.92 -3.26
N THR A 283 -5.28 -12.62 -4.17
CA THR A 283 -3.81 -12.56 -4.29
C THR A 283 -3.32 -11.14 -4.54
N LEU A 284 -3.94 -10.41 -5.47
CA LEU A 284 -3.60 -9.02 -5.76
C LEU A 284 -3.84 -8.13 -4.54
N SER A 285 -4.97 -8.27 -3.85
CA SER A 285 -5.26 -7.48 -2.64
C SER A 285 -4.35 -7.80 -1.46
N ASN A 286 -3.82 -9.02 -1.38
CA ASN A 286 -2.89 -9.40 -0.30
C ASN A 286 -1.47 -8.88 -0.57
N ALA A 287 -1.11 -8.72 -1.84
CA ALA A 287 0.17 -8.15 -2.27
C ALA A 287 0.16 -6.62 -2.31
N ASP A 288 -1.01 -6.00 -2.29
CA ASP A 288 -1.20 -4.56 -2.29
C ASP A 288 -0.63 -3.91 -1.01
N ASN A 289 0.33 -3.02 -1.18
CA ASN A 289 1.04 -2.33 -0.13
C ASN A 289 1.31 -0.84 -0.45
N ASP A 290 0.64 -0.30 -1.46
CA ASP A 290 0.81 1.06 -1.94
C ASP A 290 -0.54 1.70 -2.31
N ASN A 291 -0.55 2.99 -2.65
CA ASN A 291 -1.74 3.71 -3.11
C ASN A 291 -1.55 4.31 -4.51
N CYS A 292 -0.61 3.74 -5.26
CA CYS A 292 -0.09 4.34 -6.47
C CYS A 292 -1.07 4.12 -7.63
N LEU A 293 -1.06 5.00 -8.65
CA LEU A 293 -1.96 4.93 -9.81
C LEU A 293 -1.27 4.48 -11.11
N SER A 294 0.00 4.05 -11.05
CA SER A 294 0.75 3.54 -12.21
C SER A 294 0.43 2.08 -12.50
N SER A 295 0.51 1.63 -13.76
CA SER A 295 0.13 0.27 -14.18
C SER A 295 0.77 -0.87 -13.39
N ASP A 296 1.94 -0.64 -12.80
CA ASP A 296 2.79 -1.69 -12.23
C ASP A 296 2.75 -1.77 -10.71
N CYS A 297 1.98 -0.91 -10.05
CA CYS A 297 1.88 -0.93 -8.60
C CYS A 297 0.70 -1.76 -8.10
N GLY A 298 0.81 -2.24 -6.85
CA GLY A 298 -0.05 -3.30 -6.33
C GLY A 298 -1.52 -2.90 -6.36
N GLU A 299 -1.82 -1.68 -5.93
CA GLU A 299 -3.20 -1.20 -5.89
C GLU A 299 -3.79 -0.99 -7.28
N GLN A 300 -2.98 -0.50 -8.24
CA GLN A 300 -3.44 -0.33 -9.62
C GLN A 300 -3.68 -1.67 -10.30
N GLN A 301 -2.82 -2.67 -10.08
CA GLN A 301 -3.03 -4.03 -10.58
C GLN A 301 -4.34 -4.62 -10.02
N LEU A 302 -4.61 -4.42 -8.73
CA LEU A 302 -5.88 -4.79 -8.12
C LEU A 302 -7.06 -4.06 -8.77
N ARG A 303 -6.97 -2.74 -8.98
CA ARG A 303 -8.03 -1.95 -9.65
C ARG A 303 -8.30 -2.42 -11.08
N GLU A 304 -7.27 -2.71 -11.86
CA GLU A 304 -7.45 -3.22 -13.23
C GLU A 304 -8.05 -4.64 -13.24
N ALA A 305 -7.69 -5.50 -12.28
CA ALA A 305 -8.33 -6.81 -12.13
C ALA A 305 -9.80 -6.68 -11.71
N LEU A 306 -10.13 -5.76 -10.80
CA LEU A 306 -11.51 -5.45 -10.40
C LEU A 306 -12.33 -4.88 -11.56
N LYS A 307 -11.72 -4.04 -12.41
CA LYS A 307 -12.33 -3.51 -13.64
C LYS A 307 -12.56 -4.60 -14.67
N THR A 308 -11.59 -5.50 -14.85
CA THR A 308 -11.75 -6.69 -15.71
C THR A 308 -12.89 -7.57 -15.22
N PHE A 309 -12.97 -7.80 -13.90
CA PHE A 309 -14.08 -8.52 -13.29
C PHE A 309 -15.42 -7.82 -13.57
N ARG A 310 -15.51 -6.50 -13.38
CA ARG A 310 -16.72 -5.71 -13.72
C ARG A 310 -17.18 -5.99 -15.15
N ASN A 311 -16.27 -5.93 -16.10
CA ASN A 311 -16.57 -6.12 -17.52
C ASN A 311 -16.97 -7.55 -17.88
N SER A 312 -16.67 -8.54 -17.02
CA SER A 312 -17.08 -9.94 -17.20
C SER A 312 -18.48 -10.25 -16.65
N LEU A 313 -19.08 -9.34 -15.88
CA LEU A 313 -20.38 -9.56 -15.25
C LEU A 313 -21.53 -9.39 -16.25
N SER A 314 -22.64 -10.07 -15.98
CA SER A 314 -23.92 -9.82 -16.65
C SER A 314 -24.35 -8.35 -16.48
N VAL A 315 -25.04 -7.79 -17.48
CA VAL A 315 -25.61 -6.43 -17.45
C VAL A 315 -26.59 -6.18 -16.29
N THR A 316 -27.05 -7.24 -15.62
CA THR A 316 -27.99 -7.16 -14.49
C THR A 316 -27.31 -7.15 -13.12
N ALA A 317 -26.01 -7.43 -13.04
CA ALA A 317 -25.26 -7.45 -11.79
C ALA A 317 -24.62 -6.08 -11.53
N PHE A 318 -24.67 -5.61 -10.29
CA PHE A 318 -24.11 -4.31 -9.91
C PHE A 318 -22.90 -4.51 -9.00
N LEU A 319 -21.72 -4.13 -9.49
CA LEU A 319 -20.46 -4.30 -8.79
C LEU A 319 -19.96 -2.97 -8.22
N THR A 320 -19.81 -2.90 -6.90
CA THR A 320 -19.06 -1.84 -6.20
C THR A 320 -17.75 -2.44 -5.68
N THR A 321 -16.64 -1.74 -5.88
CA THR A 321 -15.30 -2.24 -5.50
C THR A 321 -14.57 -1.25 -4.61
N TYR A 322 -13.66 -1.78 -3.80
CA TYR A 322 -12.95 -1.02 -2.77
C TYR A 322 -11.47 -1.42 -2.76
N THR A 323 -10.58 -0.44 -2.58
CA THR A 323 -9.15 -0.65 -2.27
C THR A 323 -8.81 0.07 -0.98
N TYR A 324 -7.76 -0.37 -0.29
CA TYR A 324 -7.43 0.11 1.05
C TYR A 324 -5.92 0.20 1.24
N ASN A 325 -5.53 1.15 2.09
CA ASN A 325 -4.29 1.07 2.84
C ASN A 325 -4.61 0.45 4.21
N PRO A 326 -4.16 -0.79 4.51
CA PRO A 326 -4.39 -1.42 5.81
C PRO A 326 -3.98 -0.51 6.96
N LEU A 327 -4.79 -0.47 8.03
CA LEU A 327 -4.63 0.39 9.22
C LEU A 327 -4.77 1.92 8.99
N ILE A 328 -4.94 2.38 7.75
CA ILE A 328 -5.15 3.80 7.42
C ILE A 328 -6.62 4.01 7.03
N GLY A 329 -7.07 3.32 5.98
CA GLY A 329 -8.43 3.44 5.49
C GLY A 329 -8.58 3.12 4.01
N ILE A 330 -9.75 3.42 3.48
CA ILE A 330 -10.11 3.23 2.08
C ILE A 330 -9.34 4.19 1.18
N THR A 331 -8.84 3.72 0.04
CA THR A 331 -8.08 4.54 -0.94
C THR A 331 -8.86 4.77 -2.21
N SER A 332 -9.75 3.85 -2.59
CA SER A 332 -10.70 4.07 -3.68
C SER A 332 -12.02 3.32 -3.47
N VAL A 333 -13.10 3.94 -3.95
CA VAL A 333 -14.40 3.31 -4.15
C VAL A 333 -14.75 3.45 -5.63
N THR A 334 -15.04 2.35 -6.31
CA THR A 334 -15.61 2.40 -7.67
C THR A 334 -17.05 1.91 -7.60
N ASP A 335 -17.99 2.80 -7.90
CA ASP A 335 -19.42 2.53 -7.79
C ASP A 335 -19.94 1.51 -8.82
N ALA A 336 -21.23 1.20 -8.74
CA ALA A 336 -21.91 0.29 -9.67
C ALA A 336 -21.87 0.75 -11.15
N LYS A 337 -21.65 2.04 -11.40
CA LYS A 337 -21.52 2.63 -12.75
C LYS A 337 -20.08 2.61 -13.26
N GLY A 338 -19.13 2.13 -12.45
CA GLY A 338 -17.71 2.12 -12.80
C GLY A 338 -17.01 3.45 -12.56
N ILE A 339 -17.62 4.39 -11.83
CA ILE A 339 -17.02 5.70 -11.51
C ILE A 339 -16.24 5.60 -10.20
N ALA A 340 -14.96 5.92 -10.27
CA ALA A 340 -14.06 5.89 -9.12
C ALA A 340 -14.09 7.20 -8.33
N THR A 341 -14.00 7.08 -7.00
CA THR A 341 -13.70 8.15 -6.05
C THR A 341 -12.46 7.74 -5.27
N TYR A 342 -11.48 8.64 -5.17
CA TYR A 342 -10.22 8.38 -4.48
C TYR A 342 -10.12 9.14 -3.16
N TYR A 343 -9.47 8.52 -2.19
CA TYR A 343 -9.31 9.01 -0.83
C TYR A 343 -7.82 9.08 -0.51
N GLU A 344 -7.35 10.28 -0.17
CA GLU A 344 -5.95 10.53 0.17
C GLU A 344 -5.83 10.91 1.64
N TYR A 345 -4.75 10.47 2.29
CA TYR A 345 -4.48 10.74 3.70
C TYR A 345 -3.23 11.60 3.87
N ASP A 346 -3.19 12.40 4.95
CA ASP A 346 -1.99 13.12 5.37
C ASP A 346 -0.98 12.19 6.07
N THR A 347 0.19 12.72 6.44
CA THR A 347 1.25 11.96 7.10
C THR A 347 0.89 11.47 8.51
N ALA A 348 -0.26 11.88 9.05
CA ALA A 348 -0.81 11.42 10.31
C ALA A 348 -1.99 10.45 10.11
N ASN A 349 -2.16 9.90 8.89
CA ASN A 349 -3.21 8.96 8.51
C ASN A 349 -4.63 9.53 8.66
N ARG A 350 -4.82 10.84 8.50
CA ARG A 350 -6.14 11.50 8.50
C ARG A 350 -6.55 11.85 7.08
N LEU A 351 -7.84 11.71 6.76
CA LEU A 351 -8.36 12.01 5.42
C LEU A 351 -8.00 13.45 5.02
N LYS A 352 -7.32 13.63 3.90
CA LYS A 352 -6.84 14.91 3.39
C LYS A 352 -7.63 15.36 2.17
N PHE A 353 -7.80 14.47 1.19
CA PHE A 353 -8.56 14.74 -0.03
C PHE A 353 -9.56 13.64 -0.35
N VAL A 354 -10.72 14.03 -0.86
CA VAL A 354 -11.61 13.18 -1.64
C VAL A 354 -11.57 13.69 -3.07
N LYS A 355 -11.32 12.80 -4.03
CA LYS A 355 -11.14 13.16 -5.45
C LYS A 355 -12.06 12.37 -6.36
N ASP A 356 -12.39 12.96 -7.50
CA ASP A 356 -13.13 12.28 -8.56
C ASP A 356 -12.23 11.34 -9.38
N LYS A 357 -12.82 10.69 -10.40
CA LYS A 357 -12.12 9.77 -11.31
C LYS A 357 -10.97 10.40 -12.09
N ASP A 358 -11.00 11.72 -12.28
CA ASP A 358 -10.01 12.50 -13.01
C ASP A 358 -8.99 13.13 -12.04
N LEU A 359 -9.04 12.73 -10.76
CA LEU A 359 -8.20 13.18 -9.65
C LEU A 359 -8.41 14.66 -9.27
N ASN A 360 -9.52 15.27 -9.68
CA ASN A 360 -9.88 16.60 -9.20
C ASN A 360 -10.34 16.51 -7.74
N VAL A 361 -9.88 17.44 -6.91
CA VAL A 361 -10.24 17.50 -5.49
C VAL A 361 -11.69 17.96 -5.34
N LEU A 362 -12.54 17.09 -4.80
CA LEU A 362 -13.93 17.38 -4.45
C LEU A 362 -14.05 17.93 -3.03
N GLN A 363 -13.24 17.39 -2.11
CA GLN A 363 -13.22 17.81 -0.70
C GLN A 363 -11.79 17.86 -0.19
N LYS A 364 -11.53 18.85 0.66
CA LYS A 364 -10.24 19.06 1.34
C LYS A 364 -10.45 19.21 2.83
N TYR A 365 -9.60 18.55 3.60
CA TYR A 365 -9.59 18.63 5.05
C TYR A 365 -8.24 19.14 5.53
N CYS A 366 -8.27 20.12 6.44
CA CYS A 366 -7.11 20.55 7.20
C CYS A 366 -7.39 20.36 8.68
N TYR A 367 -6.34 20.08 9.44
CA TYR A 367 -6.43 19.80 10.86
C TYR A 367 -5.45 20.67 11.64
N ASN A 368 -5.92 21.30 12.72
CA ASN A 368 -5.11 22.14 13.59
C ASN A 368 -5.60 22.12 15.02
N TYR A 369 -4.68 22.35 15.96
CA TYR A 369 -5.05 22.62 17.35
C TYR A 369 -5.59 24.04 17.50
N LYS A 370 -6.40 24.26 18.54
CA LYS A 370 -6.95 25.60 18.84
C LYS A 370 -5.81 26.61 18.99
N GLY A 371 -5.86 27.70 18.24
CA GLY A 371 -4.85 28.76 18.25
C GLY A 371 -3.63 28.49 17.37
N GLN A 372 -3.50 27.29 16.80
CA GLN A 372 -2.46 26.98 15.82
C GLN A 372 -2.91 27.51 14.44
N GLN A 373 -2.06 28.31 13.81
CA GLN A 373 -2.22 28.67 12.41
C GLN A 373 -1.97 27.42 11.55
N VAL A 374 -2.89 27.12 10.64
CA VAL A 374 -2.75 26.00 9.70
C VAL A 374 -2.77 26.51 8.29
N ASP A 375 -1.76 26.08 7.53
CA ASP A 375 -1.74 26.32 6.11
C ASP A 375 -2.69 25.35 5.39
N CYS A 376 -3.92 25.80 5.18
CA CYS A 376 -4.88 25.11 4.35
C CYS A 376 -4.67 25.28 2.84
N SER A 377 -3.58 25.93 2.40
CA SER A 377 -3.29 26.10 0.97
C SER A 377 -2.50 24.94 0.38
N ASN A 378 -1.90 24.07 1.21
CA ASN A 378 -1.15 22.89 0.75
C ASN A 378 -2.04 21.96 -0.10
N ASN A 379 -1.85 22.00 -1.41
CA ASN A 379 -2.54 21.18 -2.40
C ASN A 379 -1.66 20.01 -2.89
N THR A 380 -0.54 19.75 -2.23
CA THR A 380 0.38 18.68 -2.60
C THR A 380 -0.30 17.34 -2.39
N SER A 381 -0.50 16.59 -3.46
CA SER A 381 -1.05 15.24 -3.41
C SER A 381 0.03 14.23 -3.04
N THR A 382 -0.29 13.30 -2.14
CA THR A 382 0.50 12.08 -1.86
C THR A 382 0.14 10.93 -2.80
N SER A 383 -0.96 11.05 -3.57
CA SER A 383 -1.24 10.15 -4.70
C SER A 383 -0.26 10.47 -5.84
N ILE A 384 0.74 9.61 -6.02
CA ILE A 384 1.74 9.76 -7.07
C ILE A 384 1.33 8.89 -8.27
N ILE A 385 1.23 9.49 -9.46
CA ILE A 385 1.24 8.73 -10.71
C ILE A 385 2.71 8.52 -11.07
N LEU A 386 3.21 7.31 -10.88
CA LEU A 386 4.60 6.96 -11.22
C LEU A 386 4.68 6.42 -12.65
N TYR A 387 5.02 7.28 -13.60
CA TYR A 387 5.25 6.87 -14.97
C TYR A 387 6.59 6.13 -15.11
N LYS A 388 6.63 5.06 -15.90
CA LYS A 388 7.82 4.23 -16.12
C LYS A 388 8.20 4.25 -17.58
N SER A 389 9.49 4.41 -17.87
CA SER A 389 9.98 4.39 -19.25
C SER A 389 9.68 3.05 -19.93
N ILE A 390 9.30 3.06 -21.21
CA ILE A 390 9.17 1.83 -22.00
C ILE A 390 10.49 1.04 -22.10
N ALA A 391 10.39 -0.27 -22.34
CA ALA A 391 11.55 -1.09 -22.68
C ALA A 391 12.10 -0.68 -24.05
N ARG A 392 13.44 -0.67 -24.20
CA ARG A 392 14.13 -0.30 -25.45
C ARG A 392 15.26 -1.27 -25.73
N SER A 393 15.49 -1.61 -27.00
CA SER A 393 16.62 -2.44 -27.44
C SER A 393 17.10 -1.95 -28.78
N GLY A 394 18.42 -1.94 -29.00
CA GLY A 394 19.00 -1.39 -30.22
C GLY A 394 20.51 -1.52 -30.29
N PRO A 395 21.07 -1.33 -31.51
CA PRO A 395 22.50 -1.41 -31.75
C PRO A 395 23.24 -0.13 -31.33
N PHE A 396 24.44 -0.30 -30.78
CA PHE A 396 25.38 0.78 -30.47
C PHE A 396 26.77 0.43 -31.01
N THR A 397 27.38 1.36 -31.72
CA THR A 397 28.73 1.21 -32.27
C THR A 397 29.75 1.83 -31.34
N ARG A 398 30.81 1.09 -31.02
CA ARG A 398 31.96 1.60 -30.26
C ARG A 398 32.58 2.80 -30.99
N ASN A 399 32.74 3.92 -30.30
CA ASN A 399 33.22 5.18 -30.92
C ASN A 399 34.49 5.75 -30.28
N ASN A 400 35.03 5.10 -29.25
CA ASN A 400 36.26 5.48 -28.58
C ASN A 400 37.49 4.72 -29.12
N CYS A 401 37.47 4.32 -30.40
CA CYS A 401 38.62 3.75 -31.08
C CYS A 401 39.59 4.86 -31.51
N GLY A 402 40.88 4.53 -31.68
CA GLY A 402 41.90 5.48 -32.14
C GLY A 402 41.51 6.13 -33.48
N ALA A 403 42.10 7.28 -33.79
CA ALA A 403 41.76 8.05 -34.99
C ALA A 403 41.80 7.19 -36.26
N GLY A 404 40.68 7.16 -36.99
CA GLY A 404 40.53 6.39 -38.24
C GLY A 404 40.19 4.91 -38.08
N VAL A 405 40.02 4.40 -36.85
CA VAL A 405 39.70 3.00 -36.59
C VAL A 405 38.20 2.84 -36.27
N PRO A 406 37.42 2.12 -37.08
CA PRO A 406 36.01 1.87 -36.77
C PRO A 406 35.84 0.88 -35.61
N GLY A 407 34.77 1.03 -34.83
CA GLY A 407 34.40 0.08 -33.77
C GLY A 407 33.33 -0.91 -34.21
N SER A 408 33.25 -2.05 -33.52
CA SER A 408 32.17 -3.02 -33.71
C SER A 408 30.84 -2.51 -33.14
N THR A 409 29.74 -3.08 -33.64
CA THR A 409 28.38 -2.82 -33.15
C THR A 409 27.94 -3.94 -32.19
N VAL A 410 27.38 -3.56 -31.04
CA VAL A 410 26.80 -4.48 -30.05
C VAL A 410 25.36 -4.07 -29.74
N THR A 411 24.50 -5.03 -29.39
CA THR A 411 23.12 -4.74 -28.99
C THR A 411 23.05 -4.50 -27.49
N TYR A 412 22.39 -3.41 -27.09
CA TYR A 412 22.07 -3.12 -25.70
C TYR A 412 20.56 -3.12 -25.50
N SER A 413 20.09 -3.65 -24.37
CA SER A 413 18.68 -3.73 -24.01
C SER A 413 18.45 -3.15 -22.62
N GLN A 414 17.44 -2.30 -22.53
CA GLN A 414 16.96 -1.66 -21.30
C GLN A 414 15.54 -2.13 -21.01
N ALA A 415 15.31 -2.64 -19.80
CA ALA A 415 13.99 -3.08 -19.36
C ALA A 415 13.04 -1.88 -19.14
N ALA A 416 11.73 -2.14 -19.18
CA ALA A 416 10.73 -1.14 -18.81
C ALA A 416 10.93 -0.72 -17.34
N GLY A 417 10.69 0.57 -17.04
CA GLY A 417 10.90 1.14 -15.72
C GLY A 417 12.35 1.40 -15.31
N ALA A 418 13.30 1.32 -16.24
CA ALA A 418 14.69 1.70 -15.99
C ALA A 418 14.85 3.19 -15.60
N VAL A 419 13.90 4.03 -16.00
CA VAL A 419 13.69 5.38 -15.46
C VAL A 419 12.22 5.52 -15.05
N THR A 420 11.98 6.28 -13.97
CA THR A 420 10.65 6.65 -13.51
C THR A 420 10.47 8.16 -13.53
N SER A 421 9.23 8.63 -13.70
CA SER A 421 8.85 10.04 -13.61
C SER A 421 7.54 10.19 -12.84
N VAL A 422 7.42 11.27 -12.09
CA VAL A 422 6.15 11.69 -11.48
C VAL A 422 5.44 12.80 -12.26
N ILE A 423 6.00 13.19 -13.42
CA ILE A 423 5.54 14.29 -14.26
C ILE A 423 4.59 13.77 -15.34
N SER A 424 5.06 12.86 -16.21
CA SER A 424 4.25 12.28 -17.28
C SER A 424 4.90 11.02 -17.87
N GLN A 425 4.13 10.26 -18.66
CA GLN A 425 4.66 9.13 -19.43
C GLN A 425 5.71 9.57 -20.45
N ALA A 426 5.48 10.70 -21.14
CA ALA A 426 6.44 11.27 -22.08
C ALA A 426 7.76 11.62 -21.39
N ASP A 427 7.71 12.24 -20.21
CA ASP A 427 8.91 12.57 -19.44
C ASP A 427 9.69 11.31 -19.00
N ALA A 428 8.98 10.26 -18.54
CA ALA A 428 9.62 8.98 -18.24
C ALA A 428 10.27 8.35 -19.48
N ASP A 429 9.61 8.41 -20.64
CA ASP A 429 10.08 7.82 -21.89
C ASP A 429 11.26 8.59 -22.51
N ASP A 430 11.29 9.91 -22.38
CA ASP A 430 12.36 10.79 -22.85
C ASP A 430 13.62 10.65 -21.98
N ASN A 431 13.44 10.65 -20.66
CA ASN A 431 14.54 10.39 -19.73
C ASN A 431 15.05 8.94 -19.87
N GLY A 432 14.14 7.99 -20.09
CA GLY A 432 14.46 6.60 -20.40
C GLY A 432 15.24 6.44 -21.71
N PHE A 433 14.91 7.20 -22.74
CA PHE A 433 15.65 7.23 -24.01
C PHE A 433 17.05 7.81 -23.85
N THR A 434 17.17 8.89 -23.09
CA THR A 434 18.46 9.52 -22.77
C THR A 434 19.39 8.55 -22.04
N LYS A 435 18.85 7.84 -21.03
CA LYS A 435 19.57 6.77 -20.33
C LYS A 435 19.97 5.64 -21.29
N PHE A 436 19.05 5.18 -22.13
CA PHE A 436 19.29 4.11 -23.10
C PHE A 436 20.45 4.43 -24.05
N ASN A 437 20.52 5.66 -24.57
CA ASN A 437 21.59 6.07 -25.47
C ASN A 437 22.94 6.21 -24.74
N THR A 438 22.92 6.72 -23.52
CA THR A 438 24.12 6.91 -22.69
C THR A 438 24.72 5.58 -22.28
N ASP A 439 23.90 4.71 -21.69
CA ASP A 439 24.34 3.40 -21.21
C ASP A 439 24.66 2.47 -22.37
N GLY A 440 23.88 2.53 -23.47
CA GLY A 440 24.14 1.76 -24.68
C GLY A 440 25.48 2.10 -25.32
N LEU A 441 25.82 3.40 -25.41
CA LEU A 441 27.13 3.83 -25.91
C LEU A 441 28.27 3.44 -24.96
N ALA A 442 28.09 3.62 -23.64
CA ALA A 442 29.08 3.19 -22.65
C ALA A 442 29.31 1.67 -22.69
N TYR A 443 28.24 0.90 -22.87
CA TYR A 443 28.29 -0.54 -23.05
C TYR A 443 29.05 -0.92 -24.33
N ALA A 444 28.78 -0.27 -25.47
CA ALA A 444 29.53 -0.50 -26.71
C ALA A 444 31.02 -0.12 -26.57
N ASN A 445 31.33 0.96 -25.86
CA ASN A 445 32.69 1.41 -25.60
C ASN A 445 33.48 0.51 -24.64
N THR A 446 32.81 -0.36 -23.88
CA THR A 446 33.46 -1.33 -22.98
C THR A 446 33.52 -2.72 -23.60
N THR A 447 32.45 -3.17 -24.25
CA THR A 447 32.31 -4.54 -24.78
C THR A 447 32.60 -4.69 -26.26
N GLY A 448 32.46 -3.62 -27.05
CA GLY A 448 32.79 -3.62 -28.46
C GLY A 448 34.30 -3.68 -28.71
N VAL A 449 34.69 -4.13 -29.89
CA VAL A 449 36.08 -4.29 -30.32
C VAL A 449 36.44 -3.22 -31.35
N CYS A 450 37.66 -2.70 -31.33
CA CYS A 450 38.15 -1.82 -32.39
C CYS A 450 38.62 -2.66 -33.58
N ILE A 451 38.13 -2.33 -34.77
CA ILE A 451 38.40 -3.06 -36.00
C ILE A 451 39.62 -2.42 -36.65
N LEU A 452 40.80 -2.98 -36.39
CA LEU A 452 42.05 -2.49 -36.94
C LEU A 452 42.10 -2.68 -38.47
N PRO A 453 42.66 -1.71 -39.22
CA PRO A 453 42.88 -1.89 -40.65
C PRO A 453 43.86 -3.03 -40.90
N VAL A 454 43.56 -3.83 -41.92
CA VAL A 454 44.45 -4.88 -42.41
C VAL A 454 45.60 -4.21 -43.16
N VAL A 455 46.82 -4.35 -42.64
CA VAL A 455 48.04 -3.81 -43.23
C VAL A 455 48.90 -4.98 -43.65
N TYR A 456 49.34 -4.96 -44.90
CA TYR A 456 50.25 -5.97 -45.44
C TYR A 456 51.63 -5.36 -45.67
N THR A 457 52.66 -6.07 -45.25
CA THR A 457 54.07 -5.69 -45.45
C THR A 457 54.85 -6.88 -46.02
N TYR A 458 56.03 -6.64 -46.57
CA TYR A 458 56.88 -7.70 -47.09
C TYR A 458 58.36 -7.42 -46.81
N ASP A 459 59.14 -8.48 -46.73
CA ASP A 459 60.61 -8.44 -46.75
C ASP A 459 61.15 -9.48 -47.73
N TYR A 460 62.46 -9.39 -48.02
CA TYR A 460 63.12 -10.39 -48.83
C TYR A 460 64.56 -10.61 -48.37
N THR A 461 65.05 -11.83 -48.61
CA THR A 461 66.44 -12.21 -48.37
C THR A 461 66.97 -12.93 -49.61
N PHE A 462 68.09 -12.45 -50.16
CA PHE A 462 68.79 -13.08 -51.26
C PHE A 462 70.03 -13.84 -50.74
N SER A 463 70.23 -15.06 -51.23
CA SER A 463 71.40 -15.88 -50.94
C SER A 463 72.16 -16.14 -52.23
N ALA A 464 73.33 -15.52 -52.37
CA ALA A 464 74.22 -15.73 -53.50
C ALA A 464 74.75 -17.18 -53.58
N ALA A 465 74.93 -17.84 -52.43
CA ALA A 465 75.45 -19.21 -52.36
C ALA A 465 74.49 -20.24 -52.97
N SER A 466 73.19 -20.06 -52.79
CA SER A 466 72.14 -20.94 -53.35
C SER A 466 71.44 -20.36 -54.57
N ASN A 467 71.87 -19.16 -55.02
CA ASN A 467 71.23 -18.36 -56.07
C ASN A 467 69.71 -18.30 -55.90
N SER A 468 69.24 -18.09 -54.68
CA SER A 468 67.82 -18.14 -54.33
C SER A 468 67.39 -16.89 -53.59
N MET A 469 66.15 -16.47 -53.81
CA MET A 469 65.52 -15.39 -53.07
C MET A 469 64.30 -15.89 -52.32
N THR A 470 64.21 -15.58 -51.04
CA THR A 470 63.02 -15.80 -50.22
C THR A 470 62.32 -14.47 -50.03
N ILE A 471 61.04 -14.40 -50.38
CA ILE A 471 60.18 -13.25 -50.06
C ILE A 471 59.23 -13.69 -48.95
N ARG A 472 59.10 -12.88 -47.89
CA ARG A 472 58.08 -13.07 -46.85
C ARG A 472 57.07 -11.95 -46.92
N VAL A 473 55.80 -12.30 -46.81
CA VAL A 473 54.68 -11.36 -46.65
C VAL A 473 54.12 -11.50 -45.26
N TYR A 474 53.69 -10.38 -44.69
CA TYR A 474 53.12 -10.27 -43.35
C TYR A 474 51.77 -9.57 -43.41
N CYS A 475 50.88 -9.93 -42.51
CA CYS A 475 49.60 -9.25 -42.29
C CYS A 475 49.50 -8.80 -40.83
N SER A 476 48.99 -7.60 -40.58
CA SER A 476 48.81 -7.04 -39.24
C SER A 476 47.80 -7.79 -38.37
N VAL A 477 46.91 -8.59 -38.98
CA VAL A 477 45.85 -9.35 -38.30
C VAL A 477 45.63 -10.70 -38.99
N ALA A 478 45.18 -11.72 -38.25
CA ALA A 478 44.79 -13.00 -38.86
C ALA A 478 43.44 -12.93 -39.59
N ASN A 479 42.59 -11.95 -39.25
CA ASN A 479 41.25 -11.80 -39.82
C ASN A 479 41.28 -11.02 -41.15
N HIS A 480 41.67 -11.70 -42.22
CA HIS A 480 41.64 -11.17 -43.59
C HIS A 480 41.22 -12.27 -44.57
N PRO A 481 40.58 -11.92 -45.71
CA PRO A 481 40.37 -12.88 -46.81
C PRO A 481 41.71 -13.23 -47.47
N ASP A 482 41.74 -14.27 -48.31
CA ASP A 482 42.93 -14.63 -49.09
C ASP A 482 43.49 -13.40 -49.82
N ALA A 483 44.78 -13.10 -49.57
CA ALA A 483 45.47 -11.97 -50.17
C ALA A 483 46.58 -12.49 -51.09
N THR A 484 46.56 -12.08 -52.36
CA THR A 484 47.58 -12.47 -53.34
C THR A 484 48.53 -11.30 -53.60
N PHE A 485 49.82 -11.51 -53.35
CA PHE A 485 50.87 -10.53 -53.58
C PHE A 485 51.65 -10.90 -54.83
N ASN A 486 51.70 -10.00 -55.81
CA ASN A 486 52.43 -10.22 -57.06
C ASN A 486 53.76 -9.46 -57.04
N PHE A 487 54.86 -10.18 -57.19
CA PHE A 487 56.22 -9.65 -57.17
C PHE A 487 56.88 -9.76 -58.53
N ILE A 488 57.62 -8.72 -58.91
CA ILE A 488 58.49 -8.71 -60.08
C ILE A 488 59.93 -8.60 -59.58
N ILE A 489 60.72 -9.61 -59.93
CA ILE A 489 62.10 -9.78 -59.49
C ILE A 489 62.98 -9.53 -60.71
N ASN A 490 63.71 -8.42 -60.70
CA ASN A 490 64.67 -8.10 -61.74
C ASN A 490 66.06 -8.53 -61.27
N TYR A 491 66.78 -9.29 -62.07
CA TYR A 491 68.12 -9.73 -61.73
C TYR A 491 68.99 -9.81 -62.97
N GLU A 492 70.28 -9.55 -62.81
CA GLU A 492 71.26 -9.67 -63.88
C GLU A 492 72.00 -10.99 -63.76
N SER A 493 72.25 -11.63 -64.90
CA SER A 493 73.13 -12.79 -64.96
C SER A 493 74.61 -12.40 -64.92
N LYS A 494 75.55 -13.30 -64.62
CA LYS A 494 77.01 -13.02 -64.72
C LYS A 494 77.47 -12.60 -66.12
N ALA A 495 76.64 -12.76 -67.15
CA ALA A 495 76.90 -12.27 -68.50
C ALA A 495 76.30 -10.86 -68.76
N ASN A 496 75.90 -10.13 -67.70
CA ASN A 496 75.23 -8.82 -67.75
C ASN A 496 73.93 -8.81 -68.55
N LYS A 497 73.20 -9.93 -68.57
CA LYS A 497 71.89 -10.00 -69.23
C LYS A 497 70.78 -9.73 -68.21
N PRO A 498 69.91 -8.74 -68.43
CA PRO A 498 68.76 -8.50 -67.55
C PRO A 498 67.71 -9.60 -67.71
N LEU A 499 67.27 -10.16 -66.59
CA LEU A 499 66.26 -11.19 -66.51
C LEU A 499 65.15 -10.75 -65.55
N VAL A 500 63.93 -11.19 -65.83
CA VAL A 500 62.73 -10.84 -65.05
C VAL A 500 62.00 -12.12 -64.66
N LEU A 501 61.74 -12.28 -63.38
CA LEU A 501 60.90 -13.34 -62.84
C LEU A 501 59.65 -12.75 -62.18
N ARG A 502 58.48 -13.30 -62.49
CA ARG A 502 57.21 -12.91 -61.87
C ARG A 502 56.73 -14.04 -60.98
N LYS A 503 56.41 -13.70 -59.73
CA LYS A 503 55.96 -14.67 -58.72
C LYS A 503 54.82 -14.11 -57.91
N SER A 504 53.96 -15.00 -57.43
CA SER A 504 52.84 -14.64 -56.58
C SER A 504 52.93 -15.42 -55.29
N ILE A 505 52.66 -14.75 -54.17
CA ILE A 505 52.52 -15.40 -52.86
C ILE A 505 51.09 -15.20 -52.40
N VAL A 506 50.41 -16.30 -52.09
CA VAL A 506 49.06 -16.27 -51.51
C VAL A 506 49.20 -16.39 -50.00
N LEU A 507 48.75 -15.37 -49.28
CA LEU A 507 48.54 -15.44 -47.85
C LEU A 507 47.10 -15.86 -47.60
N ALA A 508 46.90 -17.13 -47.24
CA ALA A 508 45.57 -17.68 -47.03
C ALA A 508 44.89 -17.03 -45.81
N ALA A 509 43.55 -17.00 -45.81
CA ALA A 509 42.76 -16.46 -44.72
C ALA A 509 43.18 -17.07 -43.37
N GLY A 510 43.42 -16.22 -42.37
CA GLY A 510 43.91 -16.65 -41.05
C GLY A 510 45.43 -16.63 -40.87
N GLN A 511 46.23 -16.45 -41.93
CA GLN A 511 47.69 -16.49 -41.83
C GLN A 511 48.29 -15.09 -41.65
N VAL A 512 49.03 -14.87 -40.56
CA VAL A 512 49.72 -13.58 -40.32
C VAL A 512 51.05 -13.45 -41.06
N SER A 513 51.55 -14.53 -41.66
CA SER A 513 52.77 -14.52 -42.48
C SER A 513 52.79 -15.68 -43.47
N GLY A 514 53.39 -15.47 -44.63
CA GLY A 514 53.65 -16.49 -45.64
C GLY A 514 54.98 -16.23 -46.32
N PHE A 515 55.62 -17.27 -46.85
CA PHE A 515 56.87 -17.11 -47.59
C PHE A 515 56.97 -18.10 -48.73
N GLU A 516 57.70 -17.70 -49.77
CA GLU A 516 58.16 -18.63 -50.79
C GLU A 516 59.62 -18.36 -51.12
N THR A 517 60.34 -19.43 -51.46
CA THR A 517 61.73 -19.37 -51.90
C THR A 517 61.79 -19.73 -53.37
N PHE A 518 62.38 -18.84 -54.16
CA PHE A 518 62.54 -18.99 -55.59
C PHE A 518 64.00 -19.17 -55.94
N THR A 519 64.30 -20.18 -56.74
CA THR A 519 65.63 -20.35 -57.33
C THR A 519 65.73 -19.45 -58.56
N LEU A 520 66.72 -18.57 -58.59
CA LEU A 520 67.08 -17.80 -59.78
C LEU A 520 67.91 -18.72 -60.70
N SER A 521 67.70 -18.65 -62.01
CA SER A 521 68.21 -19.65 -62.96
C SER A 521 69.70 -20.00 -62.76
N ALA A 522 69.99 -21.28 -62.54
CA ALA A 522 71.30 -21.80 -62.14
C ALA A 522 72.39 -21.72 -63.22
N THR A 523 72.05 -21.37 -64.46
CA THR A 523 73.01 -21.44 -65.58
C THR A 523 73.99 -20.27 -65.62
N GLU A 524 73.71 -19.14 -64.95
CA GLU A 524 74.59 -17.95 -65.07
C GLU A 524 74.91 -17.23 -63.75
N GLY A 525 74.29 -17.51 -62.60
CA GLY A 525 74.54 -16.78 -61.33
C GLY A 525 74.15 -15.30 -61.38
N SER A 526 73.78 -14.69 -60.25
CA SER A 526 73.33 -13.30 -60.20
C SER A 526 74.31 -12.37 -59.47
N GLU A 527 74.52 -11.17 -60.02
CA GLU A 527 75.41 -10.13 -59.44
C GLU A 527 74.64 -8.99 -58.77
N SER A 528 73.45 -8.67 -59.29
CA SER A 528 72.54 -7.67 -58.74
C SER A 528 71.09 -8.18 -58.78
N VAL A 529 70.31 -7.89 -57.73
CA VAL A 529 68.88 -8.23 -57.64
C VAL A 529 68.13 -7.01 -57.13
N ASP A 530 67.11 -6.60 -57.87
CA ASP A 530 66.17 -5.56 -57.48
C ASP A 530 64.75 -6.12 -57.43
N LEU A 531 64.03 -5.76 -56.37
CA LEU A 531 62.65 -6.18 -56.13
C LEU A 531 61.76 -4.95 -56.19
N SER A 532 60.93 -4.86 -57.23
CA SER A 532 59.84 -3.90 -57.23
C SER A 532 58.68 -4.45 -56.40
N GLY A 533 58.20 -3.63 -55.46
CA GLY A 533 57.17 -3.99 -54.49
C GLY A 533 55.82 -4.41 -55.10
N PRO A 534 54.92 -5.00 -54.29
CA PRO A 534 53.70 -5.57 -54.79
C PRO A 534 52.76 -4.51 -55.36
N VAL A 535 52.18 -4.81 -56.51
CA VAL A 535 50.97 -4.13 -57.00
C VAL A 535 49.80 -4.84 -56.32
N GLN A 536 49.09 -4.12 -55.45
CA GLN A 536 47.92 -4.66 -54.76
C GLN A 536 46.76 -4.88 -55.74
#